data_AF-A0A1V1P2V1-F1
#
_entry.id   AF-A0A1V1P2V1-F1
#
_cell.length_a   1.000
_cell.length_b   1.000
_cell.length_c   1.000
_cell.angle_alpha   90.00
_cell.angle_beta   90.00
_cell.angle_gamma   90.00
#
_symmetry.space_group_name_H-M   'P 1'
#
loop_
_entity.id
_entity.type
_entity.pdbx_description
1 polymer ?
#
loop_
_entity_poly.entity_id
_entity_poly.type
_entity_poly.pdbx_seq_one_letter_code
_entity_poly.pdbx_strand_id
1 'polypeptide(L)'
;MQRVYEGINESVCTKIEIDDINRARDVVNDIHMEEKILDYIITIIQATRNPDEHKLDMSHLISFGASPRASIWLGKAAKAHAFLNSRGYVTPQDVKYLAPDVLRHRIILSYEAEAEGITTDDVIDNVLERIEVP
;
A
#
# COMPACT_ATOMS: atom_id res chain seq x y z
N MET A 1 -30.79 -39.66 -17.11
CA MET A 1 -30.19 -38.41 -17.63
C MET A 1 -30.40 -37.34 -16.56
N GLN A 2 -29.40 -37.15 -15.70
CA GLN A 2 -29.47 -36.37 -14.46
C GLN A 2 -29.14 -34.90 -14.78
N ARG A 3 -30.00 -33.97 -14.36
CA ARG A 3 -29.90 -32.54 -14.70
C ARG A 3 -28.69 -31.92 -14.02
N VAL A 4 -27.80 -31.32 -14.83
CA VAL A 4 -26.53 -30.67 -14.44
C VAL A 4 -26.72 -29.20 -13.98
N TYR A 5 -27.95 -28.79 -13.68
CA TYR A 5 -28.32 -27.41 -13.31
C TYR A 5 -29.05 -27.36 -11.96
N GLU A 6 -28.61 -28.15 -10.98
CA GLU A 6 -28.88 -27.77 -9.59
C GLU A 6 -27.94 -26.59 -9.29
N GLY A 7 -28.47 -25.38 -9.49
CA GLY A 7 -27.85 -24.17 -9.02
C GLY A 7 -27.47 -24.37 -7.56
N ILE A 8 -26.21 -24.11 -7.24
CA ILE A 8 -25.70 -24.14 -5.89
C ILE A 8 -26.54 -23.12 -5.11
N ASN A 9 -27.56 -23.62 -4.39
CA ASN A 9 -28.30 -22.85 -3.40
C ASN A 9 -27.39 -22.74 -2.17
N GLU A 10 -26.21 -22.16 -2.37
CA GLU A 10 -25.43 -21.68 -1.25
C GLU A 10 -26.28 -20.60 -0.61
N SER A 11 -26.74 -20.87 0.59
CA SER A 11 -27.28 -19.87 1.48
C SER A 11 -26.15 -18.90 1.80
N VAL A 12 -25.87 -17.98 0.87
CA VAL A 12 -24.95 -16.87 1.10
C VAL A 12 -25.59 -16.07 2.21
N CYS A 13 -25.05 -16.19 3.42
CA CYS A 13 -25.49 -15.40 4.55
C CYS A 13 -25.17 -13.94 4.20
N THR A 14 -26.14 -13.25 3.59
CA THR A 14 -25.96 -11.92 2.98
C THR A 14 -25.99 -10.82 4.04
N LYS A 15 -25.89 -11.20 5.31
CA LYS A 15 -25.98 -10.32 6.47
C LYS A 15 -24.68 -10.46 7.26
N ILE A 16 -23.87 -9.42 7.19
CA ILE A 16 -22.70 -9.23 8.05
C ILE A 16 -23.20 -8.40 9.23
N GLU A 17 -23.02 -8.91 10.45
CA GLU A 17 -23.34 -8.17 11.66
C GLU A 17 -22.17 -7.23 12.03
N ILE A 18 -22.43 -6.21 12.85
CA ILE A 18 -21.38 -5.28 13.31
C ILE A 18 -20.23 -6.04 14.00
N ASP A 19 -20.55 -7.12 14.70
CA ASP A 19 -19.57 -7.95 15.38
C ASP A 19 -18.62 -8.65 14.40
N ASP A 20 -19.11 -9.07 13.24
CA ASP A 20 -18.27 -9.68 12.20
C ASP A 20 -17.24 -8.68 11.65
N ILE A 21 -17.62 -7.40 11.53
CA ILE A 21 -16.69 -6.32 11.13
C ILE A 21 -15.62 -6.10 12.19
N ASN A 22 -15.99 -6.12 13.47
CA ASN A 22 -15.02 -5.96 14.56
C ASN A 22 -14.05 -7.14 14.60
N ARG A 23 -14.56 -8.38 14.50
CA ARG A 23 -13.70 -9.58 14.39
C ARG A 23 -12.77 -9.49 13.18
N ALA A 24 -13.26 -9.03 12.02
CA ALA A 24 -12.41 -8.86 10.84
C ALA A 24 -11.29 -7.83 11.08
N ARG A 25 -11.56 -6.72 11.77
CA ARG A 25 -10.53 -5.74 12.14
C ARG A 25 -9.46 -6.34 13.05
N ASP A 26 -9.87 -7.14 14.03
CA ASP A 26 -8.94 -7.81 14.94
C ASP A 26 -8.04 -8.79 14.16
N VAL A 27 -8.62 -9.60 13.27
CA VAL A 27 -7.86 -10.52 12.42
C VAL A 27 -6.89 -9.78 11.49
N VAL A 28 -7.29 -8.66 10.90
CA VAL A 28 -6.39 -7.82 10.08
C VAL A 28 -5.22 -7.29 10.91
N ASN A 29 -5.42 -6.94 12.17
CA ASN A 29 -4.34 -6.48 13.05
C ASN A 29 -3.34 -7.60 13.35
N ASP A 30 -3.82 -8.84 13.48
CA ASP A 30 -3.04 -10.04 13.77
C ASP A 30 -2.23 -10.57 12.57
N ILE A 31 -2.49 -10.07 11.34
CA ILE A 31 -1.68 -10.44 10.19
C ILE A 31 -0.21 -10.10 10.43
N HIS A 32 0.63 -11.09 10.16
CA HIS A 32 2.06 -11.00 10.36
C HIS A 32 2.71 -10.07 9.33
N MET A 33 3.61 -9.21 9.81
CA MET A 33 4.46 -8.38 8.98
C MET A 33 5.89 -8.49 9.51
N GLU A 34 6.78 -8.96 8.65
CA GLU A 34 8.20 -9.08 8.98
C GLU A 34 8.84 -7.70 9.15
N GLU A 35 9.86 -7.62 10.01
CA GLU A 35 10.60 -6.39 10.29
C GLU A 35 11.18 -5.76 9.01
N LYS A 36 11.68 -6.59 8.09
CA LYS A 36 12.20 -6.12 6.80
C LYS A 36 11.15 -5.41 5.94
N ILE A 37 9.88 -5.81 6.04
CA ILE A 37 8.78 -5.15 5.32
C ILE A 37 8.45 -3.81 5.98
N LEU A 38 8.55 -3.71 7.30
CA LEU A 38 8.44 -2.43 8.01
C LEU A 38 9.56 -1.48 7.60
N ASP A 39 10.80 -1.96 7.55
CA ASP A 39 11.96 -1.20 7.10
C ASP A 39 11.83 -0.77 5.64
N TYR A 40 11.30 -1.63 4.78
CA TYR A 40 10.99 -1.31 3.39
C TYR A 40 9.96 -0.17 3.28
N ILE A 41 8.87 -0.24 4.05
CA ILE A 41 7.86 0.84 4.11
C ILE A 41 8.52 2.15 4.57
N ILE A 42 9.32 2.12 5.64
CA ILE A 42 10.01 3.31 6.16
C ILE A 42 10.95 3.88 5.11
N THR A 43 11.70 3.03 4.42
CA THR A 43 12.64 3.41 3.37
C THR A 43 11.91 4.07 2.20
N ILE A 44 10.76 3.55 1.78
CA ILE A 44 9.91 4.23 0.78
C ILE A 44 9.52 5.64 1.25
N ILE A 45 9.04 5.79 2.50
CA ILE A 45 8.65 7.11 3.01
C ILE A 45 9.85 8.05 3.08
N GLN A 46 11.01 7.59 3.54
CA GLN A 46 12.25 8.37 3.61
C GLN A 46 12.73 8.79 2.21
N ALA A 47 12.64 7.90 1.22
CA ALA A 47 12.96 8.18 -0.16
C ALA A 47 12.10 9.31 -0.76
N THR A 48 10.83 9.45 -0.34
CA THR A 48 10.02 10.61 -0.75
C THR A 48 10.43 11.93 -0.09
N ARG A 49 11.14 11.88 1.05
CA ARG A 49 11.52 13.06 1.85
C ARG A 49 12.94 13.53 1.57
N ASN A 50 13.86 12.59 1.44
CA ASN A 50 15.28 12.79 1.20
C ASN A 50 15.73 11.94 -0.01
N PRO A 51 15.29 12.24 -1.24
CA PRO A 51 15.58 11.38 -2.39
C PRO A 51 17.09 11.18 -2.62
N ASP A 52 17.89 12.22 -2.37
CA ASP A 52 19.35 12.18 -2.56
C ASP A 52 20.05 11.14 -1.67
N GLU A 53 19.57 10.92 -0.43
CA GLU A 53 20.11 9.91 0.49
C GLU A 53 19.89 8.48 -0.05
N HIS A 54 18.88 8.30 -0.90
CA HIS A 54 18.52 7.05 -1.54
C HIS A 54 18.95 6.97 -3.01
N LYS A 55 19.87 7.86 -3.45
CA LYS A 55 20.42 7.92 -4.82
C LYS A 55 19.35 8.14 -5.89
N LEU A 56 18.29 8.86 -5.54
CA LEU A 56 17.21 9.26 -6.44
C LEU A 56 17.45 10.70 -6.91
N ASP A 57 17.72 10.88 -8.21
CA ASP A 57 17.88 12.21 -8.81
C ASP A 57 16.52 12.87 -9.09
N MET A 58 15.80 13.18 -8.00
CA MET A 58 14.43 13.73 -8.05
C MET A 58 14.13 14.70 -6.90
N SER A 59 15.15 15.10 -6.13
CA SER A 59 15.03 16.03 -5.01
C SER A 59 14.39 17.36 -5.43
N HIS A 60 14.72 17.83 -6.64
CA HIS A 60 14.14 19.04 -7.24
C HIS A 60 12.66 18.88 -7.62
N LEU A 61 12.16 17.65 -7.78
CA LEU A 61 10.76 17.37 -8.17
C LEU A 61 9.79 17.39 -6.98
N ILE A 62 10.30 17.24 -5.75
CA ILE A 62 9.48 17.12 -4.54
C ILE A 62 9.67 18.35 -3.66
N SER A 63 8.61 19.16 -3.51
CA SER A 63 8.60 20.25 -2.54
C SER A 63 8.42 19.75 -1.10
N PHE A 64 7.61 18.70 -0.90
CA PHE A 64 7.42 18.09 0.42
C PHE A 64 7.07 16.60 0.30
N GLY A 65 7.89 15.75 0.91
CA GLY A 65 7.69 14.30 0.95
C GLY A 65 6.60 13.83 1.91
N ALA A 66 6.27 12.55 1.86
CA ALA A 66 5.27 11.96 2.72
C ALA A 66 5.63 12.08 4.21
N SER A 67 4.62 12.26 5.08
CA SER A 67 4.84 12.30 6.54
C SER A 67 5.00 10.90 7.13
N PRO A 68 5.56 10.74 8.35
CA PRO A 68 5.59 9.46 9.05
C PRO A 68 4.23 8.79 9.23
N ARG A 69 3.12 9.53 9.10
CA ARG A 69 1.78 8.92 9.10
C ARG A 69 1.55 8.01 7.90
N ALA A 70 2.23 8.26 6.78
CA ALA A 70 2.13 7.44 5.57
C ALA A 70 2.63 6.00 5.83
N SER A 71 3.68 5.81 6.63
CA SER A 71 4.16 4.44 6.94
C SER A 71 3.12 3.64 7.73
N ILE A 72 2.45 4.28 8.69
CA ILE A 72 1.37 3.66 9.48
C ILE A 72 0.22 3.22 8.57
N TRP A 73 -0.23 4.11 7.68
CA TRP A 73 -1.34 3.82 6.77
C TRP A 73 -0.97 2.78 5.70
N LEU A 74 0.25 2.84 5.17
CA LEU A 74 0.73 1.86 4.20
C LEU A 74 0.86 0.47 4.83
N GLY A 75 1.38 0.37 6.06
CA GLY A 75 1.43 -0.90 6.78
C GLY A 75 0.04 -1.48 7.07
N LYS A 76 -0.90 -0.65 7.53
CA LYS A 76 -2.29 -1.07 7.77
C LYS A 76 -2.98 -1.52 6.48
N ALA A 77 -2.81 -0.76 5.40
CA ALA A 77 -3.36 -1.11 4.11
C ALA A 77 -2.77 -2.44 3.61
N ALA A 78 -1.46 -2.64 3.74
CA ALA A 78 -0.79 -3.86 3.30
C ALA A 78 -1.30 -5.10 4.06
N LYS A 79 -1.53 -4.99 5.38
CA LYS A 79 -2.20 -6.04 6.17
C LYS A 79 -3.62 -6.31 5.67
N ALA A 80 -4.42 -5.26 5.48
CA ALA A 80 -5.78 -5.40 4.96
C ALA A 80 -5.81 -6.06 3.57
N HIS A 81 -4.85 -5.72 2.70
CA HIS A 81 -4.74 -6.33 1.38
C HIS A 81 -4.34 -7.80 1.46
N ALA A 82 -3.39 -8.16 2.33
CA ALA A 82 -3.08 -9.57 2.59
C ALA A 82 -4.30 -10.35 3.11
N PHE A 83 -5.07 -9.76 4.03
CA PHE A 83 -6.30 -10.34 4.57
C PHE A 83 -7.33 -10.63 3.46
N LEU A 84 -7.61 -9.64 2.61
CA LEU A 84 -8.56 -9.76 1.51
C LEU A 84 -8.13 -10.81 0.48
N ASN A 85 -6.82 -11.04 0.36
CA ASN A 85 -6.24 -12.09 -0.48
C ASN A 85 -6.08 -13.44 0.25
N SER A 86 -6.76 -13.64 1.40
CA SER A 86 -6.71 -14.88 2.19
C SER A 86 -5.31 -15.29 2.65
N ARG A 87 -4.42 -14.32 2.90
CA ARG A 87 -3.05 -14.55 3.40
C ARG A 87 -2.90 -14.05 4.83
N GLY A 88 -2.19 -14.84 5.65
CA GLY A 88 -1.86 -14.51 7.04
C GLY A 88 -0.58 -13.67 7.22
N TYR A 89 0.06 -13.25 6.12
CA TYR A 89 1.30 -12.48 6.13
C TYR A 89 1.34 -11.47 4.98
N VAL A 90 2.00 -10.35 5.23
CA VAL A 90 2.25 -9.30 4.23
C VAL A 90 3.41 -9.69 3.33
N THR A 91 3.31 -9.37 2.06
CA THR A 91 4.39 -9.46 1.07
C THR A 91 4.79 -8.07 0.60
N PRO A 92 6.01 -7.88 0.08
CA PRO A 92 6.41 -6.58 -0.47
C PRO A 92 5.51 -6.10 -1.62
N GLN A 93 4.89 -7.03 -2.36
CA GLN A 93 3.95 -6.69 -3.42
C GLN A 93 2.70 -5.98 -2.90
N ASP A 94 2.24 -6.31 -1.68
CA ASP A 94 1.11 -5.62 -1.04
C ASP A 94 1.42 -4.15 -0.77
N VAL A 95 2.67 -3.89 -0.35
CA VAL A 95 3.17 -2.53 -0.12
C VAL A 95 3.24 -1.76 -1.42
N LYS A 96 3.85 -2.35 -2.47
CA LYS A 96 3.96 -1.72 -3.80
C LYS A 96 2.58 -1.41 -4.39
N TYR A 97 1.64 -2.36 -4.30
CA TYR A 97 0.30 -2.19 -4.84
C TYR A 97 -0.47 -1.03 -4.20
N LEU A 98 -0.30 -0.82 -2.89
CA LEU A 98 -1.03 0.20 -2.13
C LEU A 98 -0.29 1.54 -1.98
N ALA A 99 1.00 1.57 -2.31
CA ALA A 99 1.82 2.77 -2.20
C ALA A 99 1.23 3.96 -2.99
N PRO A 100 0.79 3.82 -4.25
CA PRO A 100 0.17 4.93 -4.98
C PRO A 100 -1.05 5.52 -4.24
N ASP A 101 -1.96 4.68 -3.75
CA ASP A 101 -3.18 5.12 -3.07
C ASP A 101 -2.89 5.85 -1.75
N VAL A 102 -1.86 5.42 -1.03
CA VAL A 102 -1.46 6.05 0.23
C VAL A 102 -0.65 7.33 -0.01
N LEU A 103 0.21 7.37 -1.02
CA LEU A 103 1.21 8.43 -1.22
C LEU A 103 0.77 9.57 -2.14
N ARG A 104 -0.13 9.34 -3.11
CA ARG A 104 -0.51 10.31 -4.15
C ARG A 104 -0.95 11.67 -3.62
N HIS A 105 -1.64 11.68 -2.48
CA HIS A 105 -2.14 12.89 -1.82
C HIS A 105 -1.25 13.38 -0.66
N ARG A 106 -0.04 12.81 -0.51
CA ARG A 106 0.89 13.07 0.60
C ARG A 106 2.24 13.60 0.14
N ILE A 107 2.49 13.61 -1.15
CA ILE A 107 3.67 14.19 -1.77
C ILE A 107 3.22 15.48 -2.46
N ILE A 108 3.93 16.56 -2.18
CA ILE A 108 3.73 17.86 -2.83
C ILE A 108 4.86 18.03 -3.84
N LEU A 109 4.50 18.20 -5.10
CA LEU A 109 5.44 18.44 -6.19
C LEU A 109 6.01 19.86 -6.12
N SER A 110 7.19 20.04 -6.71
CA SER A 110 7.74 21.38 -6.93
C SER A 110 7.07 22.06 -8.14
N TYR A 111 7.20 23.37 -8.21
CA TYR A 111 6.74 24.14 -9.38
C TYR A 111 7.42 23.69 -10.68
N GLU A 112 8.69 23.28 -10.61
CA GLU A 112 9.44 22.75 -11.75
C GLU A 112 8.82 21.44 -12.26
N ALA A 113 8.53 20.50 -11.35
CA ALA A 113 7.87 19.25 -11.70
C ALA A 113 6.50 19.47 -12.35
N GLU A 114 5.69 20.39 -11.80
CA GLU A 114 4.39 20.74 -12.38
C GLU A 114 4.55 21.38 -13.78
N ALA A 115 5.57 22.23 -13.98
CA ALA A 115 5.86 22.85 -15.27
C ALA A 115 6.32 21.85 -16.33
N GLU A 116 7.02 20.78 -15.91
CA GLU A 116 7.43 19.67 -16.78
C GLU A 116 6.32 18.65 -17.05
N GLY A 117 5.16 18.79 -16.39
CA GLY A 117 4.03 17.87 -16.51
C GLY A 117 4.23 16.55 -15.78
N ILE A 118 5.18 16.50 -14.83
CA ILE A 118 5.44 15.33 -13.99
C ILE A 118 4.30 15.18 -12.98
N THR A 119 3.80 13.97 -12.82
CA THR A 119 2.74 13.65 -11.87
C THR A 119 3.30 13.04 -10.59
N THR A 120 2.49 13.06 -9.52
CA THR A 120 2.86 12.38 -8.28
C THR A 120 2.98 10.87 -8.47
N ASP A 121 2.23 10.28 -9.41
CA ASP A 121 2.33 8.86 -9.73
C ASP A 121 3.70 8.54 -10.36
N ASP A 122 4.21 9.39 -11.25
CA ASP A 122 5.55 9.22 -11.83
C ASP A 122 6.65 9.22 -10.75
N VAL A 123 6.52 10.12 -9.76
CA VAL A 123 7.40 10.20 -8.59
C VAL A 123 7.32 8.92 -7.75
N ILE A 124 6.11 8.41 -7.51
CA ILE A 124 5.91 7.20 -6.71
C ILE A 124 6.49 5.98 -7.43
N ASP A 125 6.21 5.81 -8.72
CA ASP A 125 6.74 4.72 -9.53
C ASP A 125 8.27 4.74 -9.54
N ASN A 126 8.85 5.94 -9.69
CA ASN A 126 10.30 6.13 -9.64
C ASN A 126 10.92 5.60 -8.33
N VAL A 127 10.30 5.92 -7.19
CA VAL A 127 10.71 5.44 -5.87
C VAL A 127 10.55 3.91 -5.77
N LEU A 128 9.41 3.36 -6.18
CA LEU A 128 9.11 1.93 -6.05
C LEU A 128 9.98 1.02 -6.95
N GLU A 129 10.47 1.55 -8.07
CA GLU A 129 11.40 0.87 -8.97
C GLU A 129 12.81 0.79 -8.41
N ARG A 130 13.25 1.82 -7.69
CA ARG A 130 14.65 1.99 -7.28
C ARG A 130 14.93 1.52 -5.85
N ILE A 131 13.93 1.56 -4.96
CA ILE A 131 14.08 1.00 -3.62
C ILE A 131 14.03 -0.53 -3.70
N GLU A 132 15.11 -1.17 -3.23
CA GLU A 132 15.26 -2.61 -3.20
C GLU A 132 14.18 -3.27 -2.35
N VAL A 133 13.68 -4.40 -2.85
CA VAL A 133 12.68 -5.23 -2.17
C VAL A 133 13.41 -6.22 -1.26
N PRO A 134 12.99 -6.37 0.02
CA PRO A 134 13.65 -7.25 0.99
C PRO A 134 13.46 -8.75 0.76
#